data_AF-A0A812TVS5-F1
#
_entry.id   AF-A0A812TVS5-F1
#
_cell.length_a   1.000
_cell.length_b   1.000
_cell.length_c   1.000
_cell.angle_alpha   90.00
_cell.angle_beta   90.00
_cell.angle_gamma   90.00
#
_symmetry.space_group_name_H-M   'P 1'
#
loop_
_entity.id
_entity.type
_entity.pdbx_description
1 polymer ?
#
loop_
_entity_poly.entity_id
_entity_poly.type
_entity_poly.pdbx_seq_one_letter_code
_entity_poly.pdbx_strand_id
1 'polypeptide(L)'
;MDNKMLMALTEGGMQHLTAGARANVGVKSGRYAYEVKILELLSPAEAAQGRGPQPKQTVRIGFSTGGSPLLFAESEEAAYFDSEGWFTAGKLRQKKSQLFTRDQTVAVVLNLEDGSELANTMSMFRDGARVSEPLPLPESMRNKTLFPHICYRNVSLQINMGPELLKPLPFVCRTLQGAAAADMAEAKDPGKSGRCEVLVPVAIPDEGTFEWLDDFLTKNPSYVELSDRKIQDWAATGGLPRPRVHGGACNDKPSFAYNLPSMEDGSIQRVIKAMAPMVPRNYLVMEVKSNLVKEERLELLQRFSSPHFKKTALVVMGEPSEEFKQRSWNRLLAEKQSKVDAEWKAKKAAAQRQRELQELRKKAEEQRKKKLEETRKKEEEAKKAEGAEGDAPMEEAKEEEVKEEKLDVKEEEEKEDDGLGDEPPKAELTEEEKKKYFRNRQGIPDLAPTTLRKFLQQFSLPEKAEGWDEIKYAWDQAHSSRDYLRKWVVEAKRTTLIEDPQPSQIFTTKFLAWQKQQMDYQQKQNLWKAKPKKEEDAASVAARANLDIFAVEDVNDIGDGEPLYANFEPVDWAL
;
A
#
# COMPACT_ATOMS: atom_id res chain seq x y z
N MET A 1 -3.14 0.74 -33.74
CA MET A 1 -4.47 0.72 -33.08
C MET A 1 -5.62 1.00 -34.04
N ASP A 2 -5.33 1.33 -35.30
CA ASP A 2 -6.35 1.66 -36.29
C ASP A 2 -7.45 0.62 -36.46
N ASN A 3 -8.68 1.09 -36.65
CA ASN A 3 -9.93 0.34 -36.84
C ASN A 3 -10.16 -0.81 -35.84
N LYS A 4 -9.51 -0.77 -34.67
CA LYS A 4 -9.77 -1.71 -33.58
C LYS A 4 -10.86 -1.19 -32.66
N MET A 5 -11.73 -2.10 -32.24
CA MET A 5 -12.59 -1.89 -31.07
C MET A 5 -11.75 -2.11 -29.80
N LEU A 6 -11.90 -1.21 -28.82
CA LEU A 6 -11.37 -1.37 -27.48
C LEU A 6 -12.53 -1.59 -26.50
N MET A 7 -12.47 -2.67 -25.73
CA MET A 7 -13.43 -3.04 -24.69
C MET A 7 -12.67 -3.38 -23.41
N ALA A 8 -13.23 -3.00 -22.26
CA ALA A 8 -12.67 -3.33 -20.96
C ALA A 8 -13.21 -4.68 -20.48
N LEU A 9 -12.41 -5.43 -19.71
CA LEU A 9 -12.92 -6.57 -18.95
C LEU A 9 -13.88 -6.07 -17.87
N THR A 10 -15.08 -6.64 -17.79
CA THR A 10 -16.14 -6.28 -16.84
C THR A 10 -16.48 -7.40 -15.85
N GLU A 11 -15.89 -8.58 -16.02
CA GLU A 11 -16.08 -9.72 -15.13
C GLU A 11 -15.26 -9.58 -13.84
N GLY A 12 -15.74 -10.18 -12.75
CA GLY A 12 -14.91 -10.47 -11.57
C GLY A 12 -14.25 -9.26 -10.91
N GLY A 13 -14.95 -8.11 -10.83
CA GLY A 13 -14.42 -6.89 -10.21
C GLY A 13 -13.66 -5.97 -11.17
N MET A 14 -13.32 -6.43 -12.38
CA MET A 14 -12.59 -5.63 -13.37
C MET A 14 -13.38 -4.38 -13.83
N GLN A 15 -14.71 -4.38 -13.71
CA GLN A 15 -15.58 -3.23 -13.97
C GLN A 15 -15.29 -2.00 -13.09
N HIS A 16 -14.59 -2.20 -11.97
CA HIS A 16 -14.15 -1.15 -11.05
C HIS A 16 -12.75 -0.60 -11.37
N LEU A 17 -12.03 -1.21 -12.33
CA LEU A 17 -10.69 -0.82 -12.77
C LEU A 17 -10.74 -0.03 -14.09
N THR A 18 -9.64 0.62 -14.48
CA THR A 18 -9.56 1.41 -15.72
C THR A 18 -8.64 0.72 -16.73
N ALA A 19 -9.13 0.38 -17.91
CA ALA A 19 -8.29 -0.10 -19.00
C ALA A 19 -7.45 1.06 -19.58
N GLY A 20 -6.24 0.75 -20.05
CA GLY A 20 -5.29 1.72 -20.59
C GLY A 20 -4.60 1.23 -21.86
N ALA A 21 -4.54 2.07 -22.89
CA ALA A 21 -4.07 1.73 -24.22
C ALA A 21 -3.27 2.89 -24.84
N ARG A 22 -1.95 2.73 -24.96
CA ARG A 22 -1.05 3.64 -25.68
C ARG A 22 -0.67 3.04 -27.04
N ALA A 23 -0.68 3.86 -28.09
CA ALA A 23 -0.25 3.44 -29.43
C ALA A 23 1.28 3.16 -29.47
N ASN A 24 1.68 2.21 -30.32
CA ASN A 24 3.08 1.82 -30.53
C ASN A 24 3.84 2.72 -31.53
N VAL A 25 3.18 3.73 -32.09
CA VAL A 25 3.75 4.78 -32.95
C VAL A 25 3.30 6.12 -32.39
N GLY A 26 4.22 7.08 -32.32
CA GLY A 26 3.99 8.43 -31.80
C GLY A 26 4.61 9.49 -32.70
N VAL A 27 4.32 10.75 -32.40
CA VAL A 27 4.69 11.94 -33.16
C VAL A 27 5.74 12.74 -32.40
N LYS A 28 6.73 13.32 -33.09
CA LYS A 28 7.72 14.24 -32.50
C LYS A 28 7.70 15.66 -33.11
N SER A 29 7.05 15.83 -34.26
CA SER A 29 6.97 17.08 -35.02
C SER A 29 5.71 17.11 -35.90
N GLY A 30 5.30 18.28 -36.38
CA GLY A 30 4.13 18.46 -37.26
C GLY A 30 2.77 18.43 -36.54
N ARG A 31 1.68 18.51 -37.33
CA ARG A 31 0.31 18.71 -36.84
C ARG A 31 -0.63 17.58 -37.28
N TYR A 32 -1.13 16.82 -36.31
CA TYR A 32 -1.85 15.56 -36.57
C TYR A 32 -3.03 15.30 -35.64
N ALA A 33 -3.98 14.50 -36.10
CA ALA A 33 -5.18 14.11 -35.38
C ALA A 33 -5.37 12.59 -35.29
N TYR A 34 -6.04 12.14 -34.23
CA TYR A 34 -6.71 10.82 -34.18
C TYR A 34 -8.10 10.96 -33.57
N GLU A 35 -8.95 9.97 -33.84
CA GLU A 35 -10.35 9.97 -33.42
C GLU A 35 -10.71 8.78 -32.55
N VAL A 36 -11.64 9.02 -31.62
CA VAL A 36 -12.27 8.02 -30.77
C VAL A 36 -13.78 8.21 -30.86
N LYS A 37 -14.51 7.18 -31.29
CA LYS A 37 -15.98 7.15 -31.21
C LYS A 37 -16.40 6.25 -30.06
N ILE A 38 -17.26 6.76 -29.18
CA ILE A 38 -17.87 5.94 -28.12
C ILE A 38 -19.04 5.16 -28.72
N LEU A 39 -18.91 3.86 -28.85
CA LEU A 39 -19.98 2.99 -29.37
C LEU A 39 -21.01 2.65 -28.28
N GLU A 40 -20.53 2.41 -27.06
CA GLU A 40 -21.33 1.81 -26.00
C GLU A 40 -20.96 2.40 -24.64
N LEU A 41 -21.97 2.57 -23.79
CA LEU A 41 -21.82 2.78 -22.36
C LEU A 41 -22.29 1.51 -21.67
N LEU A 42 -21.37 0.75 -21.12
CA LEU A 42 -21.68 -0.47 -20.37
C LEU A 42 -22.20 -0.05 -18.99
N SER A 43 -23.28 -0.66 -18.54
CA SER A 43 -23.75 -0.58 -17.15
C SER A 43 -23.52 -1.95 -16.50
N PRO A 44 -22.38 -2.18 -15.82
CA PRO A 44 -22.08 -3.46 -15.21
C PRO A 44 -23.13 -3.77 -14.13
N ALA A 45 -23.77 -4.92 -14.24
CA ALA A 45 -24.76 -5.35 -13.27
C ALA A 45 -24.06 -5.88 -12.01
N GLU A 46 -23.91 -5.02 -10.99
CA GLU A 46 -23.75 -5.52 -9.62
C GLU A 46 -25.14 -5.82 -9.02
N ALA A 47 -25.22 -6.83 -8.16
CA ALA A 47 -26.47 -7.22 -7.53
C ALA A 47 -27.08 -6.02 -6.76
N ALA A 48 -28.34 -5.71 -7.02
CA ALA A 48 -28.98 -4.42 -6.73
C ALA A 48 -29.33 -4.17 -5.24
N GLN A 49 -28.44 -4.55 -4.32
CA GLN A 49 -28.62 -4.49 -2.87
C GLN A 49 -27.43 -3.85 -2.12
N GLY A 50 -26.31 -3.56 -2.81
CA GLY A 50 -25.14 -2.93 -2.21
C GLY A 50 -25.24 -1.41 -2.09
N ARG A 51 -24.81 -0.83 -0.96
CA ARG A 51 -24.62 0.62 -0.77
C ARG A 51 -23.25 1.12 -1.29
N GLY A 52 -22.63 0.38 -2.21
CA GLY A 52 -21.28 0.67 -2.74
C GLY A 52 -21.27 1.79 -3.79
N PRO A 53 -20.09 2.37 -4.08
CA PRO A 53 -19.93 3.35 -5.17
C PRO A 53 -20.19 2.68 -6.53
N GLN A 54 -21.12 3.23 -7.30
CA GLN A 54 -21.55 2.64 -8.58
C GLN A 54 -20.43 2.66 -9.64
N PRO A 55 -20.29 1.61 -10.48
CA PRO A 55 -19.29 1.57 -11.54
C PRO A 55 -19.48 2.71 -12.57
N LYS A 56 -18.55 3.67 -12.60
CA LYS A 56 -18.61 4.79 -13.55
C LYS A 56 -18.20 4.38 -14.96
N GLN A 57 -18.91 4.86 -15.97
CA GLN A 57 -18.41 4.95 -17.35
C GLN A 57 -17.47 6.16 -17.45
N THR A 58 -16.25 5.97 -17.96
CA THR A 58 -15.30 7.08 -18.16
C THR A 58 -14.44 6.87 -19.40
N VAL A 59 -14.09 7.99 -20.06
CA VAL A 59 -13.08 8.04 -21.12
C VAL A 59 -12.10 9.16 -20.79
N ARG A 60 -10.81 8.89 -20.99
CA ARG A 60 -9.69 9.85 -20.98
C ARG A 60 -8.90 9.67 -22.28
N ILE A 61 -8.69 10.74 -23.04
CA ILE A 61 -8.04 10.72 -24.36
C ILE A 61 -7.03 11.85 -24.49
N GLY A 62 -5.86 11.54 -25.03
CA GLY A 62 -4.78 12.51 -25.15
C GLY A 62 -3.49 11.90 -25.65
N PHE A 63 -2.38 12.46 -25.19
CA PHE A 63 -1.02 12.04 -25.55
C PHE A 63 -0.13 11.91 -24.31
N SER A 64 0.89 11.06 -24.42
CA SER A 64 1.87 10.81 -23.34
C SER A 64 3.24 10.45 -23.92
N THR A 65 4.29 10.58 -23.11
CA THR A 65 5.62 10.07 -23.48
C THR A 65 5.63 8.53 -23.50
N GLY A 66 6.68 7.94 -24.08
CA GLY A 66 6.87 6.49 -24.01
C GLY A 66 7.08 5.94 -22.58
N GLY A 67 7.61 6.75 -21.66
CA GLY A 67 7.94 6.35 -20.28
C GLY A 67 6.78 6.48 -19.28
N SER A 68 5.77 7.30 -19.59
CA SER A 68 4.59 7.52 -18.76
C SER A 68 3.84 6.22 -18.42
N PRO A 69 3.21 6.06 -17.24
CA PRO A 69 2.38 4.89 -16.92
C PRO A 69 1.28 4.61 -17.96
N LEU A 70 0.84 3.35 -18.09
CA LEU A 70 -0.27 2.99 -19.01
C LEU A 70 -1.65 3.50 -18.57
N LEU A 71 -1.76 4.06 -17.36
CA LEU A 71 -2.96 4.70 -16.86
C LEU A 71 -2.71 6.20 -16.72
N PHE A 72 -3.60 7.02 -17.27
CA PHE A 72 -3.58 8.47 -17.07
C PHE A 72 -3.80 8.80 -15.58
N ALA A 73 -2.74 9.26 -14.93
CA ALA A 73 -2.69 9.82 -13.59
C ALA A 73 -2.21 11.28 -13.66
N GLU A 74 -2.18 11.98 -12.51
CA GLU A 74 -1.51 13.28 -12.41
C GLU A 74 -0.01 13.09 -12.64
N SER A 75 0.45 13.48 -13.84
CA SER A 75 1.79 13.23 -14.34
C SER A 75 2.17 14.30 -15.36
N GLU A 76 3.39 14.80 -15.29
CA GLU A 76 3.91 15.78 -16.23
C GLU A 76 4.28 15.15 -17.59
N GLU A 77 4.31 13.81 -17.68
CA GLU A 77 4.57 13.07 -18.91
C GLU A 77 3.29 12.77 -19.74
N ALA A 78 2.16 13.37 -19.39
CA ALA A 78 0.88 13.19 -20.09
C ALA A 78 0.02 14.45 -20.11
N ALA A 79 -0.76 14.62 -21.17
CA ALA A 79 -1.81 15.62 -21.31
C ALA A 79 -3.05 14.97 -21.93
N TYR A 80 -4.21 15.12 -21.30
CA TYR A 80 -5.45 14.45 -21.72
C TYR A 80 -6.72 15.24 -21.38
N PHE A 81 -7.77 14.97 -22.14
CA PHE A 81 -9.15 15.36 -21.83
C PHE A 81 -9.91 14.17 -21.23
N ASP A 82 -10.86 14.43 -20.32
CA ASP A 82 -11.82 13.43 -19.84
C ASP A 82 -13.25 13.70 -20.37
N SER A 83 -14.10 12.67 -20.30
CA SER A 83 -15.49 12.70 -20.76
C SER A 83 -16.39 13.72 -20.03
N GLU A 84 -15.99 14.23 -18.86
CA GLU A 84 -16.72 15.30 -18.14
C GLU A 84 -16.34 16.72 -18.64
N GLY A 85 -15.31 16.82 -19.49
CA GLY A 85 -14.81 18.06 -20.09
C GLY A 85 -13.60 18.67 -19.39
N TRP A 86 -12.93 17.95 -18.47
CA TRP A 86 -11.68 18.41 -17.88
C TRP A 86 -10.50 18.16 -18.82
N PHE A 87 -9.60 19.12 -18.92
CA PHE A 87 -8.23 18.93 -19.38
C PHE A 87 -7.33 18.72 -18.15
N THR A 88 -6.42 17.76 -18.23
CA THR A 88 -5.39 17.51 -17.21
C THR A 88 -4.02 17.41 -17.88
N ALA A 89 -3.02 18.13 -17.34
CA ALA A 89 -1.63 18.06 -17.78
C ALA A 89 -0.69 18.42 -16.62
N GLY A 90 0.17 17.50 -16.19
CA GLY A 90 0.92 17.68 -14.93
C GLY A 90 -0.03 17.87 -13.74
N LYS A 91 0.18 18.94 -12.97
CA LYS A 91 -0.68 19.36 -11.85
C LYS A 91 -1.85 20.25 -12.27
N LEU A 92 -1.94 20.64 -13.55
CA LEU A 92 -3.01 21.50 -14.06
C LEU A 92 -4.25 20.64 -14.36
N ARG A 93 -5.37 20.90 -13.67
CA ARG A 93 -6.68 20.35 -14.01
C ARG A 93 -7.71 21.48 -14.16
N GLN A 94 -8.28 21.65 -15.34
CA GLN A 94 -9.21 22.75 -15.65
C GLN A 94 -10.34 22.30 -16.59
N LYS A 95 -11.55 22.81 -16.40
CA LYS A 95 -12.67 22.53 -17.31
C LYS A 95 -12.52 23.37 -18.58
N LYS A 96 -11.91 22.77 -19.59
CA LYS A 96 -11.52 23.40 -20.86
C LYS A 96 -12.14 22.73 -22.09
N SER A 97 -13.00 21.74 -21.89
CA SER A 97 -13.78 21.08 -22.94
C SER A 97 -15.25 20.97 -22.54
N GLN A 98 -16.10 20.72 -23.53
CA GLN A 98 -17.45 20.19 -23.32
C GLN A 98 -17.40 18.68 -22.99
N LEU A 99 -18.48 18.18 -22.39
CA LEU A 99 -18.73 16.75 -22.17
C LEU A 99 -18.91 16.00 -23.50
N PHE A 100 -18.52 14.72 -23.53
CA PHE A 100 -18.76 13.82 -24.64
C PHE A 100 -19.18 12.42 -24.16
N THR A 101 -20.01 11.73 -24.95
CA THR A 101 -20.74 10.52 -24.55
C THR A 101 -20.99 9.57 -25.74
N ARG A 102 -21.86 8.56 -25.59
CA ARG A 102 -22.20 7.56 -26.62
C ARG A 102 -22.57 8.19 -27.96
N ASP A 103 -22.29 7.45 -29.04
CA ASP A 103 -22.52 7.76 -30.46
C ASP A 103 -21.73 8.96 -31.02
N GLN A 104 -21.15 9.80 -30.16
CA GLN A 104 -20.31 10.93 -30.54
C GLN A 104 -18.90 10.50 -30.90
N THR A 105 -18.30 11.22 -31.86
CA THR A 105 -16.91 11.05 -32.28
C THR A 105 -16.07 12.22 -31.81
N VAL A 106 -14.91 11.94 -31.22
CA VAL A 106 -14.02 12.96 -30.67
C VAL A 106 -12.65 12.88 -31.32
N ALA A 107 -12.23 13.97 -31.96
CA ALA A 107 -10.88 14.11 -32.52
C ALA A 107 -9.97 14.86 -31.53
N VAL A 108 -8.81 14.30 -31.23
CA VAL A 108 -7.74 14.98 -30.48
C VAL A 108 -6.68 15.43 -31.48
N VAL A 109 -6.43 16.73 -31.54
CA VAL A 109 -5.44 17.35 -32.45
C VAL A 109 -4.22 17.75 -31.62
N LEU A 110 -3.06 17.23 -32.01
CA LEU A 110 -1.73 17.59 -31.48
C LEU A 110 -1.01 18.49 -32.48
N ASN A 111 -0.45 19.61 -32.02
CA ASN A 111 0.36 20.51 -32.83
C ASN A 111 1.79 20.61 -32.30
N LEU A 112 2.73 19.96 -32.98
CA LEU A 112 4.19 20.05 -32.80
C LEU A 112 4.86 20.63 -34.07
N GLU A 113 4.15 21.46 -34.83
CA GLU A 113 4.67 22.04 -36.07
C GLU A 113 5.54 23.27 -35.79
N ASP A 114 6.82 23.17 -36.12
CA ASP A 114 7.79 24.25 -35.91
C ASP A 114 7.38 25.53 -36.67
N GLY A 115 7.54 26.68 -36.03
CA GLY A 115 7.10 27.97 -36.56
C GLY A 115 5.58 28.23 -36.48
N SER A 116 4.77 27.27 -36.01
CA SER A 116 3.35 27.51 -35.73
C SER A 116 3.17 28.40 -34.49
N GLU A 117 2.35 29.45 -34.58
CA GLU A 117 1.94 30.28 -33.42
C GLU A 117 1.29 29.45 -32.29
N LEU A 118 0.78 28.27 -32.63
CA LEU A 118 0.12 27.33 -31.73
C LEU A 118 0.94 26.05 -31.51
N ALA A 119 2.26 26.10 -31.72
CA ALA A 119 3.16 24.97 -31.51
C ALA A 119 3.16 24.51 -30.03
N ASN A 120 3.42 23.22 -29.81
CA ASN A 120 3.37 22.57 -28.50
C ASN A 120 1.99 22.70 -27.80
N THR A 121 0.90 22.55 -28.57
CA THR A 121 -0.48 22.56 -28.04
C THR A 121 -1.26 21.29 -28.37
N MET A 122 -2.31 21.03 -27.58
CA MET A 122 -3.33 20.02 -27.85
C MET A 122 -4.72 20.66 -27.81
N SER A 123 -5.62 20.26 -28.71
CA SER A 123 -7.03 20.70 -28.69
C SER A 123 -7.98 19.57 -29.08
N MET A 124 -9.29 19.78 -28.89
CA MET A 124 -10.29 18.73 -29.04
C MET A 124 -11.54 19.19 -29.78
N PHE A 125 -12.06 18.30 -30.62
CA PHE A 125 -13.23 18.52 -31.47
C PHE A 125 -14.23 17.38 -31.24
N ARG A 126 -15.53 17.68 -31.16
CA ARG A 126 -16.61 16.71 -31.02
C ARG A 126 -17.52 16.82 -32.24
N ASP A 127 -17.67 15.70 -32.94
CA ASP A 127 -18.45 15.58 -34.18
C ASP A 127 -18.07 16.63 -35.26
N GLY A 128 -16.78 16.96 -35.33
CA GLY A 128 -16.18 17.95 -36.24
C GLY A 128 -16.11 19.38 -35.67
N ALA A 129 -16.98 19.74 -34.73
CA ALA A 129 -16.99 21.07 -34.11
C ALA A 129 -15.92 21.21 -33.01
N ARG A 130 -15.26 22.37 -32.91
CA ARG A 130 -14.31 22.65 -31.82
C ARG A 130 -15.06 22.64 -30.47
N VAL A 131 -14.54 21.89 -29.50
CA VAL A 131 -15.04 21.91 -28.10
C VAL A 131 -13.97 22.31 -27.08
N SER A 132 -12.71 22.37 -27.50
CA SER A 132 -11.60 22.92 -26.72
C SER A 132 -10.66 23.74 -27.60
N GLU A 133 -10.16 24.85 -27.05
CA GLU A 133 -9.12 25.67 -27.66
C GLU A 133 -7.74 25.00 -27.63
N PRO A 134 -6.73 25.51 -28.35
CA PRO A 134 -5.33 25.08 -28.19
C PRO A 134 -4.85 25.31 -26.74
N LEU A 135 -4.56 24.22 -26.03
CA LEU A 135 -4.02 24.25 -24.67
C LEU A 135 -2.53 23.87 -24.69
N PRO A 136 -1.66 24.59 -23.96
CA PRO A 136 -0.22 24.33 -23.98
C PRO A 136 0.13 23.00 -23.32
N LEU A 137 1.12 22.30 -23.88
CA LEU A 137 1.70 21.10 -23.31
C LEU A 137 2.73 21.43 -22.21
N PRO A 138 2.86 20.56 -21.18
CA PRO A 138 3.96 20.62 -20.20
C PRO A 138 5.32 20.68 -20.89
N GLU A 139 6.26 21.42 -20.30
CA GLU A 139 7.60 21.60 -20.86
C GLU A 139 8.36 20.27 -20.97
N SER A 140 8.14 19.39 -19.98
CA SER A 140 8.63 18.02 -19.94
C SER A 140 8.01 17.07 -20.99
N MET A 141 7.02 17.51 -21.79
CA MET A 141 6.53 16.80 -22.97
C MET A 141 7.08 17.37 -24.30
N ARG A 142 7.68 18.56 -24.31
CA ARG A 142 8.23 19.19 -25.52
C ARG A 142 9.49 18.44 -25.98
N ASN A 143 9.75 18.45 -27.28
CA ASN A 143 10.88 17.77 -27.93
C ASN A 143 10.98 16.25 -27.66
N LYS A 144 9.91 15.61 -27.17
CA LYS A 144 9.78 14.16 -26.99
C LYS A 144 8.81 13.57 -28.01
N THR A 145 8.94 12.28 -28.30
CA THR A 145 7.88 11.54 -29.01
C THR A 145 6.66 11.37 -28.10
N LEU A 146 5.51 11.84 -28.59
CA LEU A 146 4.22 11.79 -27.94
C LEU A 146 3.32 10.75 -28.62
N PHE A 147 2.84 9.80 -27.83
CA PHE A 147 2.05 8.66 -28.28
C PHE A 147 0.56 8.88 -27.94
N PRO A 148 -0.36 8.66 -28.89
CA PRO A 148 -1.79 8.57 -28.61
C PRO A 148 -2.06 7.61 -27.45
N HIS A 149 -2.82 8.07 -26.47
CA HIS A 149 -3.08 7.31 -25.26
C HIS A 149 -4.53 7.52 -24.83
N ILE A 150 -5.18 6.40 -24.51
CA ILE A 150 -6.59 6.30 -24.16
C ILE A 150 -6.68 5.49 -22.87
N CYS A 151 -7.40 6.00 -21.87
CA CYS A 151 -7.81 5.23 -20.69
C CYS A 151 -9.33 5.25 -20.58
N TYR A 152 -9.94 4.12 -20.23
CA TYR A 152 -11.38 3.95 -20.35
C TYR A 152 -11.90 2.90 -19.36
N ARG A 153 -13.16 3.04 -18.93
CA ARG A 153 -13.86 2.10 -18.04
C ARG A 153 -15.32 2.01 -18.48
N ASN A 154 -15.85 0.78 -18.51
CA ASN A 154 -17.27 0.49 -18.76
C ASN A 154 -17.80 1.16 -20.04
N VAL A 155 -17.01 1.11 -21.10
CA VAL A 155 -17.36 1.62 -22.44
C VAL A 155 -16.70 0.78 -23.53
N SER A 156 -17.32 0.76 -24.71
CA SER A 156 -16.76 0.17 -25.93
C SER A 156 -16.43 1.29 -26.92
N LEU A 157 -15.19 1.33 -27.41
CA LEU A 157 -14.65 2.42 -28.23
C LEU A 157 -14.22 1.93 -29.61
N GLN A 158 -14.52 2.68 -30.67
CA GLN A 158 -13.88 2.55 -31.97
C GLN A 158 -12.75 3.57 -32.09
N ILE A 159 -11.55 3.11 -32.45
CA ILE A 159 -10.38 3.98 -32.64
C ILE A 159 -10.11 4.15 -34.13
N ASN A 160 -10.12 5.39 -34.63
CA ASN A 160 -9.71 5.72 -35.99
C ASN A 160 -8.36 6.46 -35.96
N MET A 161 -7.37 5.92 -36.66
CA MET A 161 -6.07 6.54 -36.89
C MET A 161 -5.90 7.01 -38.33
N GLY A 162 -6.83 6.68 -39.24
CA GLY A 162 -6.88 7.19 -40.61
C GLY A 162 -7.38 6.16 -41.64
N PRO A 163 -7.06 6.34 -42.94
CA PRO A 163 -6.39 7.52 -43.50
C PRO A 163 -7.27 8.79 -43.44
N GLU A 164 -8.59 8.63 -43.45
CA GLU A 164 -9.57 9.72 -43.41
C GLU A 164 -10.11 9.96 -41.98
N LEU A 165 -10.75 11.12 -41.77
CA LEU A 165 -11.46 11.42 -40.53
C LEU A 165 -12.94 11.00 -40.67
N LEU A 166 -13.48 10.36 -39.63
CA LEU A 166 -14.90 10.05 -39.49
C LEU A 166 -15.75 11.33 -39.42
N LYS A 167 -15.16 12.45 -38.99
CA LYS A 167 -15.79 13.78 -38.93
C LYS A 167 -14.85 14.84 -39.53
N PRO A 168 -15.26 15.57 -40.58
CA PRO A 168 -14.43 16.63 -41.13
C PRO A 168 -14.21 17.75 -40.11
N LEU A 169 -12.97 18.20 -39.99
CA LEU A 169 -12.57 19.35 -39.19
C LEU A 169 -12.72 20.66 -40.00
N PRO A 170 -12.87 21.82 -39.35
CA PRO A 170 -12.99 23.12 -40.03
C PRO A 170 -11.68 23.63 -40.67
N PHE A 171 -10.68 22.77 -40.80
CA PHE A 171 -9.36 23.03 -41.41
C PHE A 171 -8.73 21.70 -41.82
N VAL A 172 -7.77 21.73 -42.75
CA VAL A 172 -7.04 20.53 -43.16
C VAL A 172 -6.10 20.08 -42.03
N CYS A 173 -6.32 18.87 -41.53
CA CYS A 173 -5.42 18.19 -40.59
C CYS A 173 -5.21 16.75 -41.06
N ARG A 174 -3.96 16.25 -41.00
CA ARG A 174 -3.66 14.87 -41.38
C ARG A 174 -3.94 13.94 -40.19
N THR A 175 -4.47 12.76 -40.50
CA THR A 175 -4.59 11.67 -39.54
C THR A 175 -3.21 11.07 -39.23
N LEU A 176 -3.07 10.34 -38.13
CA LEU A 176 -1.77 9.73 -37.76
C LEU A 176 -1.30 8.65 -38.73
N GLN A 177 -2.19 7.95 -39.42
CA GLN A 177 -1.81 7.04 -40.50
C GLN A 177 -1.31 7.78 -41.75
N GLY A 178 -1.78 9.03 -41.95
CA GLY A 178 -1.27 9.96 -42.96
C GLY A 178 -0.08 10.82 -42.49
N ALA A 179 0.55 10.47 -41.36
CA ALA A 179 1.70 11.20 -40.85
C ALA A 179 2.96 10.96 -41.70
N ALA A 180 3.81 11.98 -41.79
CA ALA A 180 5.08 11.84 -42.49
C ALA A 180 6.00 10.90 -41.70
N ALA A 181 6.71 9.99 -42.37
CA ALA A 181 7.67 9.11 -41.70
C ALA A 181 8.77 9.89 -40.94
N ALA A 182 9.11 11.09 -41.43
CA ALA A 182 10.01 12.02 -40.78
C ALA A 182 9.49 12.53 -39.42
N ASP A 183 8.17 12.62 -39.22
CA ASP A 183 7.52 13.13 -37.99
C ASP A 183 7.23 12.05 -36.94
N MET A 184 7.33 10.78 -37.32
CA MET A 184 7.00 9.64 -36.45
C MET A 184 8.22 9.07 -35.72
N ALA A 185 7.94 8.28 -34.68
CA ALA A 185 8.85 7.28 -34.11
C ALA A 185 8.07 6.10 -33.48
N GLU A 186 8.65 4.91 -33.51
CA GLU A 186 8.10 3.74 -32.80
C GLU A 186 8.38 3.78 -31.30
N ALA A 187 7.48 3.17 -30.52
CA ALA A 187 7.72 2.87 -29.12
C ALA A 187 8.76 1.75 -28.97
N LYS A 188 9.59 1.81 -27.92
CA LYS A 188 10.47 0.71 -27.53
C LYS A 188 9.62 -0.44 -26.95
N ASP A 189 9.41 -1.48 -27.73
CA ASP A 189 8.60 -2.64 -27.37
C ASP A 189 9.47 -3.77 -26.77
N PRO A 190 9.33 -4.12 -25.47
CA PRO A 190 10.06 -5.23 -24.88
C PRO A 190 9.78 -6.58 -25.56
N GLY A 191 8.57 -6.78 -26.07
CA GLY A 191 8.16 -8.01 -26.75
C GLY A 191 8.85 -8.26 -28.09
N LYS A 192 9.47 -7.23 -28.70
CA LYS A 192 10.29 -7.38 -29.91
C LYS A 192 11.71 -7.92 -29.62
N SER A 193 12.14 -7.99 -28.36
CA SER A 193 13.54 -8.26 -28.00
C SER A 193 13.87 -9.71 -27.62
N GLY A 194 12.90 -10.63 -27.64
CA GLY A 194 13.11 -12.07 -27.40
C GLY A 194 11.95 -12.73 -26.66
N ARG A 195 12.23 -13.77 -25.86
CA ARG A 195 11.27 -14.29 -24.88
C ARG A 195 11.11 -13.26 -23.75
N CYS A 196 9.87 -13.00 -23.34
CA CYS A 196 9.59 -12.16 -22.19
C CYS A 196 9.98 -12.85 -20.88
N GLU A 197 10.54 -12.12 -19.92
CA GLU A 197 10.99 -12.70 -18.64
C GLU A 197 9.88 -12.63 -17.59
N VAL A 198 9.51 -13.79 -17.03
CA VAL A 198 8.64 -13.94 -15.85
C VAL A 198 9.55 -14.13 -14.66
N LEU A 199 9.80 -13.05 -13.94
CA LEU A 199 10.69 -12.98 -12.79
C LEU A 199 9.92 -13.23 -11.50
N VAL A 200 10.41 -14.14 -10.67
CA VAL A 200 9.79 -14.52 -9.41
C VAL A 200 10.81 -14.33 -8.28
N PRO A 201 10.76 -13.20 -7.53
CA PRO A 201 11.66 -12.96 -6.42
C PRO A 201 11.30 -13.86 -5.23
N VAL A 202 12.28 -14.63 -4.75
CA VAL A 202 12.18 -15.47 -3.55
C VAL A 202 12.98 -14.78 -2.46
N ALA A 203 12.28 -14.06 -1.59
CA ALA A 203 12.84 -13.15 -0.60
C ALA A 203 12.23 -13.42 0.78
N ILE A 204 12.90 -12.96 1.84
CA ILE A 204 12.46 -13.20 3.23
C ILE A 204 11.56 -12.05 3.70
N PRO A 205 10.39 -12.33 4.32
CA PRO A 205 9.50 -11.29 4.84
C PRO A 205 10.20 -10.42 5.89
N ASP A 206 9.92 -9.12 5.85
CA ASP A 206 10.42 -8.08 6.76
C ASP A 206 11.94 -7.79 6.63
N GLU A 207 12.68 -8.56 5.83
CA GLU A 207 14.07 -8.32 5.43
C GLU A 207 14.17 -7.45 4.16
N GLY A 208 13.35 -6.38 4.09
CA GLY A 208 13.43 -5.38 3.02
C GLY A 208 12.99 -5.86 1.63
N THR A 209 12.14 -6.90 1.57
CA THR A 209 11.62 -7.47 0.32
C THR A 209 10.97 -6.41 -0.59
N PHE A 210 10.12 -5.54 -0.03
CA PHE A 210 9.45 -4.50 -0.82
C PHE A 210 10.34 -3.30 -1.15
N GLU A 211 11.31 -2.92 -0.31
CA GLU A 211 12.39 -1.98 -0.68
C GLU A 211 13.14 -2.47 -1.93
N TRP A 212 13.54 -3.74 -1.94
CA TRP A 212 14.26 -4.34 -3.06
C TRP A 212 13.39 -4.34 -4.33
N LEU A 213 12.10 -4.65 -4.20
CA LEU A 213 11.14 -4.64 -5.31
C LEU A 213 10.96 -3.24 -5.90
N ASP A 214 10.80 -2.23 -5.05
CA ASP A 214 10.64 -0.83 -5.46
C ASP A 214 11.90 -0.32 -6.19
N ASP A 215 13.10 -0.69 -5.70
CA ASP A 215 14.38 -0.43 -6.38
C ASP A 215 14.53 -1.19 -7.71
N PHE A 216 14.12 -2.46 -7.76
CA PHE A 216 14.20 -3.28 -8.97
C PHE A 216 13.30 -2.71 -10.08
N LEU A 217 12.04 -2.38 -9.78
CA LEU A 217 11.08 -1.86 -10.74
C LEU A 217 11.46 -0.47 -11.25
N THR A 218 12.05 0.36 -10.39
CA THR A 218 12.59 1.68 -10.78
C THR A 218 13.75 1.55 -11.77
N LYS A 219 14.61 0.54 -11.62
CA LYS A 219 15.70 0.23 -12.57
C LYS A 219 15.22 -0.47 -13.84
N ASN A 220 14.12 -1.24 -13.76
CA ASN A 220 13.64 -2.11 -14.83
C ASN A 220 12.18 -1.78 -15.23
N PRO A 221 11.87 -0.56 -15.71
CA PRO A 221 10.49 -0.10 -15.96
C PRO A 221 9.76 -0.81 -17.11
N SER A 222 10.39 -1.79 -17.77
CA SER A 222 9.73 -2.69 -18.73
C SER A 222 8.94 -3.82 -18.07
N TYR A 223 9.13 -4.05 -16.77
CA TYR A 223 8.44 -5.08 -16.00
C TYR A 223 7.08 -4.63 -15.50
N VAL A 224 6.07 -5.47 -15.70
CA VAL A 224 4.74 -5.33 -15.08
C VAL A 224 4.72 -6.10 -13.77
N GLU A 225 4.56 -5.40 -12.65
CA GLU A 225 4.36 -6.03 -11.34
C GLU A 225 2.98 -6.70 -11.29
N LEU A 226 2.95 -8.00 -10.95
CA LEU A 226 1.75 -8.76 -10.63
C LEU A 226 1.74 -9.00 -9.11
N SER A 227 0.96 -8.19 -8.40
CA SER A 227 0.82 -8.23 -6.94
C SER A 227 -0.51 -7.61 -6.50
N ASP A 228 -0.92 -7.92 -5.28
CA ASP A 228 -2.14 -7.36 -4.69
C ASP A 228 -2.01 -5.86 -4.40
N ARG A 229 -0.83 -5.38 -3.96
CA ARG A 229 -0.57 -3.94 -3.81
C ARG A 229 -0.72 -3.19 -5.15
N LYS A 230 -0.36 -3.83 -6.28
CA LYS A 230 -0.51 -3.21 -7.61
C LYS A 230 -1.96 -3.13 -8.10
N ILE A 231 -2.81 -4.06 -7.70
CA ILE A 231 -4.26 -3.97 -7.94
C ILE A 231 -4.84 -2.78 -7.16
N GLN A 232 -4.39 -2.52 -5.93
CA GLN A 232 -4.84 -1.36 -5.15
C GLN A 232 -4.36 -0.02 -5.75
N ASP A 233 -3.12 0.04 -6.25
CA ASP A 233 -2.62 1.18 -7.03
C ASP A 233 -3.49 1.43 -8.28
N TRP A 234 -3.89 0.37 -8.97
CA TRP A 234 -4.74 0.45 -10.16
C TRP A 234 -6.15 0.99 -9.81
N ALA A 235 -6.79 0.45 -8.77
CA ALA A 235 -8.07 0.96 -8.27
C ALA A 235 -7.97 2.44 -7.84
N ALA A 236 -6.90 2.83 -7.14
CA ALA A 236 -6.66 4.20 -6.70
C ALA A 236 -6.43 5.16 -7.88
N THR A 237 -5.62 4.78 -8.87
CA THR A 237 -5.42 5.54 -10.12
C THR A 237 -6.72 5.66 -10.93
N GLY A 238 -7.57 4.63 -10.80
CA GLY A 238 -8.94 4.58 -11.29
C GLY A 238 -9.96 5.41 -10.48
N GLY A 239 -9.55 6.15 -9.46
CA GLY A 239 -10.42 7.04 -8.69
C GLY A 239 -11.26 6.39 -7.59
N LEU A 240 -10.99 5.13 -7.21
CA LEU A 240 -11.50 4.59 -5.95
C LEU A 240 -10.62 5.06 -4.78
N PRO A 241 -11.20 5.37 -3.61
CA PRO A 241 -10.39 5.63 -2.41
C PRO A 241 -9.61 4.37 -2.02
N ARG A 242 -8.38 4.50 -1.52
CA ARG A 242 -7.70 3.35 -0.90
C ARG A 242 -8.52 2.89 0.32
N PRO A 243 -8.71 1.57 0.50
CA PRO A 243 -9.48 1.03 1.60
C PRO A 243 -8.75 1.30 2.93
N ARG A 244 -9.49 1.35 4.04
CA ARG A 244 -8.84 1.47 5.36
C ARG A 244 -8.07 0.18 5.67
N VAL A 245 -6.89 0.36 6.26
CA VAL A 245 -6.12 -0.75 6.84
C VAL A 245 -6.91 -1.27 8.05
N HIS A 246 -7.33 -2.52 7.98
CA HIS A 246 -7.95 -3.25 9.08
C HIS A 246 -6.92 -4.23 9.68
N GLY A 247 -7.15 -4.68 10.92
CA GLY A 247 -6.24 -5.60 11.61
C GLY A 247 -6.02 -6.89 10.81
N GLY A 248 -4.75 -7.32 10.70
CA GLY A 248 -4.36 -8.52 9.95
C GLY A 248 -3.91 -8.28 8.50
N ALA A 249 -4.02 -7.06 7.97
CA ALA A 249 -3.42 -6.71 6.68
C ALA A 249 -1.87 -6.75 6.73
N CYS A 250 -1.25 -7.09 5.59
CA CYS A 250 0.21 -7.17 5.43
C CYS A 250 0.64 -6.67 4.03
N ASN A 251 1.93 -6.50 3.77
CA ASN A 251 2.39 -5.96 2.48
C ASN A 251 2.18 -6.95 1.31
N ASP A 252 2.22 -8.27 1.57
CA ASP A 252 1.91 -9.32 0.59
C ASP A 252 0.40 -9.42 0.27
N LYS A 253 -0.44 -9.28 1.31
CA LYS A 253 -1.91 -9.31 1.24
C LYS A 253 -2.49 -8.08 1.95
N PRO A 254 -2.52 -6.91 1.27
CA PRO A 254 -3.12 -5.70 1.80
C PRO A 254 -4.66 -5.79 1.84
N SER A 255 -5.29 -5.02 2.74
CA SER A 255 -6.74 -4.99 2.95
C SER A 255 -7.51 -4.60 1.68
N PHE A 256 -8.42 -5.44 1.17
CA PHE A 256 -9.31 -5.14 0.03
C PHE A 256 -10.67 -4.56 0.44
N ALA A 257 -10.84 -4.06 1.67
CA ALA A 257 -12.11 -3.58 2.22
C ALA A 257 -12.65 -2.30 1.54
N TYR A 258 -13.07 -2.42 0.27
CA TYR A 258 -13.68 -1.38 -0.55
C TYR A 258 -15.20 -1.26 -0.29
N ASN A 259 -15.80 -2.24 0.39
CA ASN A 259 -17.24 -2.50 0.50
C ASN A 259 -17.86 -2.86 -0.87
N LEU A 260 -17.11 -3.64 -1.65
CA LEU A 260 -17.46 -4.10 -3.00
C LEU A 260 -17.15 -5.60 -3.11
N PRO A 261 -18.16 -6.49 -3.02
CA PRO A 261 -17.94 -7.94 -2.96
C PRO A 261 -17.10 -8.50 -4.11
N SER A 262 -17.28 -7.94 -5.31
CA SER A 262 -16.55 -8.29 -6.54
C SER A 262 -15.06 -7.92 -6.52
N MET A 263 -14.63 -7.10 -5.55
CA MET A 263 -13.22 -6.75 -5.30
C MET A 263 -12.63 -7.47 -4.07
N GLU A 264 -13.48 -8.10 -3.25
CA GLU A 264 -13.11 -8.70 -1.96
C GLU A 264 -13.06 -10.24 -1.99
N ASP A 265 -13.76 -10.88 -2.94
CA ASP A 265 -13.83 -12.34 -3.10
C ASP A 265 -12.64 -12.97 -3.87
N GLY A 266 -11.61 -12.18 -4.19
CA GLY A 266 -10.46 -12.61 -4.96
C GLY A 266 -10.70 -12.77 -6.47
N SER A 267 -11.84 -12.30 -7.01
CA SER A 267 -12.14 -12.40 -8.45
C SER A 267 -11.15 -11.66 -9.34
N ILE A 268 -10.72 -10.45 -8.97
CA ILE A 268 -9.77 -9.66 -9.77
C ILE A 268 -8.44 -10.41 -9.92
N GLN A 269 -7.96 -11.02 -8.83
CA GLN A 269 -6.76 -11.85 -8.80
C GLN A 269 -6.91 -13.08 -9.70
N ARG A 270 -8.08 -13.73 -9.71
CA ARG A 270 -8.37 -14.87 -10.61
C ARG A 270 -8.34 -14.44 -12.08
N VAL A 271 -8.98 -13.33 -12.45
CA VAL A 271 -8.97 -12.80 -13.82
C VAL A 271 -7.56 -12.40 -14.26
N ILE A 272 -6.79 -11.70 -13.41
CA ILE A 272 -5.40 -11.31 -13.72
C ILE A 272 -4.50 -12.55 -13.88
N LYS A 273 -4.62 -13.55 -12.99
CA LYS A 273 -3.86 -14.81 -13.08
C LYS A 273 -4.23 -15.65 -14.31
N ALA A 274 -5.47 -15.53 -14.83
CA ALA A 274 -5.87 -16.14 -16.10
C ALA A 274 -5.39 -15.37 -17.34
N MET A 275 -5.39 -14.03 -17.32
CA MET A 275 -5.10 -13.18 -18.48
C MET A 275 -3.60 -12.91 -18.70
N ALA A 276 -2.79 -12.81 -17.65
CA ALA A 276 -1.37 -12.48 -17.78
C ALA A 276 -0.57 -13.45 -18.68
N PRO A 277 -0.77 -14.79 -18.64
CA PRO A 277 -0.09 -15.73 -19.53
C PRO A 277 -0.49 -15.64 -21.02
N MET A 278 -1.54 -14.87 -21.35
CA MET A 278 -1.98 -14.64 -22.73
C MET A 278 -1.34 -13.41 -23.37
N VAL A 279 -0.62 -12.58 -22.59
CA VAL A 279 -0.11 -11.28 -23.03
C VAL A 279 1.41 -11.25 -22.88
N PRO A 280 2.19 -11.33 -23.99
CA PRO A 280 3.65 -11.42 -23.90
C PRO A 280 4.26 -10.10 -23.41
N ARG A 281 4.63 -10.06 -22.13
CA ARG A 281 5.29 -8.93 -21.44
C ARG A 281 6.27 -9.44 -20.38
N ASN A 282 7.26 -8.63 -20.02
CA ASN A 282 8.06 -8.91 -18.83
C ASN A 282 7.17 -8.75 -17.59
N TYR A 283 7.14 -9.78 -16.75
CA TYR A 283 6.32 -9.83 -15.54
C TYR A 283 7.21 -10.03 -14.32
N LEU A 284 6.91 -9.34 -13.23
CA LEU A 284 7.47 -9.64 -11.91
C LEU A 284 6.32 -10.09 -11.02
N VAL A 285 6.31 -11.36 -10.61
CA VAL A 285 5.24 -11.94 -9.80
C VAL A 285 5.62 -11.85 -8.32
N MET A 286 4.99 -10.92 -7.61
CA MET A 286 5.26 -10.70 -6.19
C MET A 286 4.10 -11.24 -5.34
N GLU A 287 4.28 -12.45 -4.83
CA GLU A 287 3.50 -13.00 -3.71
C GLU A 287 4.51 -13.64 -2.73
N VAL A 288 4.85 -12.96 -1.63
CA VAL A 288 5.91 -13.35 -0.69
C VAL A 288 5.73 -14.79 -0.22
N LYS A 289 4.51 -15.13 0.24
CA LYS A 289 4.21 -16.47 0.74
C LYS A 289 4.26 -17.53 -0.36
N SER A 290 3.78 -17.22 -1.56
CA SER A 290 3.72 -18.18 -2.67
C SER A 290 5.07 -18.40 -3.35
N ASN A 291 5.93 -17.38 -3.38
CA ASN A 291 7.28 -17.50 -3.91
C ASN A 291 8.18 -18.34 -2.98
N LEU A 292 7.90 -18.38 -1.67
CA LEU A 292 8.60 -19.24 -0.70
C LEU A 292 8.09 -20.69 -0.65
N VAL A 293 6.85 -20.98 -1.05
CA VAL A 293 6.26 -22.34 -1.03
C VAL A 293 6.42 -23.05 -2.37
N LYS A 294 6.97 -24.27 -2.35
CA LYS A 294 7.36 -25.01 -3.57
C LYS A 294 6.17 -25.37 -4.45
N GLU A 295 5.06 -25.72 -3.84
CA GLU A 295 3.83 -26.15 -4.49
C GLU A 295 3.20 -24.98 -5.29
N GLU A 296 3.19 -23.77 -4.73
CA GLU A 296 2.65 -22.58 -5.40
C GLU A 296 3.62 -22.01 -6.45
N ARG A 297 4.94 -22.21 -6.30
CA ARG A 297 5.90 -22.01 -7.40
C ARG A 297 5.59 -22.93 -8.58
N LEU A 298 5.29 -24.21 -8.35
CA LEU A 298 4.94 -25.15 -9.43
C LEU A 298 3.64 -24.73 -10.17
N GLU A 299 2.61 -24.28 -9.45
CA GLU A 299 1.40 -23.71 -10.09
C GLU A 299 1.72 -22.50 -10.97
N LEU A 300 2.60 -21.60 -10.51
CA LEU A 300 3.04 -20.42 -11.28
C LEU A 300 3.78 -20.85 -12.54
N LEU A 301 4.70 -21.82 -12.44
CA LEU A 301 5.45 -22.34 -13.58
C LEU A 301 4.54 -23.01 -14.63
N GLN A 302 3.53 -23.77 -14.18
CA GLN A 302 2.51 -24.36 -15.07
C GLN A 302 1.67 -23.26 -15.76
N ARG A 303 1.28 -22.22 -15.02
CA ARG A 303 0.50 -21.07 -15.51
C ARG A 303 1.24 -20.27 -16.59
N PHE A 304 2.56 -20.13 -16.48
CA PHE A 304 3.41 -19.43 -17.47
C PHE A 304 4.18 -20.39 -18.41
N SER A 305 3.61 -21.56 -18.71
CA SER A 305 4.26 -22.61 -19.53
C SER A 305 4.43 -22.29 -21.02
N SER A 306 3.84 -21.21 -21.54
CA SER A 306 3.95 -20.79 -22.95
C SER A 306 5.42 -20.52 -23.38
N PRO A 307 5.86 -20.99 -24.57
CA PRO A 307 7.28 -20.96 -24.97
C PRO A 307 7.84 -19.56 -25.29
N HIS A 308 6.99 -18.53 -25.31
CA HIS A 308 7.41 -17.13 -25.43
C HIS A 308 7.81 -16.51 -24.07
N PHE A 309 7.61 -17.21 -22.95
CA PHE A 309 8.13 -16.81 -21.64
C PHE A 309 9.43 -17.54 -21.29
N LYS A 310 10.30 -16.84 -20.56
CA LYS A 310 11.43 -17.37 -19.82
C LYS A 310 11.12 -17.18 -18.33
N LYS A 311 11.14 -18.27 -17.55
CA LYS A 311 10.77 -18.29 -16.14
C LYS A 311 12.03 -18.24 -15.29
N THR A 312 12.23 -17.14 -14.58
CA THR A 312 13.44 -16.87 -13.79
C THR A 312 13.08 -16.72 -12.32
N ALA A 313 13.62 -17.58 -11.46
CA ALA A 313 13.59 -17.34 -10.02
C ALA A 313 14.77 -16.45 -9.63
N LEU A 314 14.56 -15.48 -8.74
CA LEU A 314 15.60 -14.59 -8.24
C LEU A 314 15.62 -14.62 -6.72
N VAL A 315 16.63 -15.25 -6.14
CA VAL A 315 16.77 -15.38 -4.69
C VAL A 315 17.35 -14.10 -4.10
N VAL A 316 16.64 -13.49 -3.15
CA VAL A 316 16.98 -12.21 -2.52
C VAL A 316 17.03 -12.41 -0.99
N MET A 317 18.10 -13.06 -0.52
CA MET A 317 18.35 -13.32 0.90
C MET A 317 19.82 -13.70 1.14
N GLY A 318 20.29 -13.52 2.37
CA GLY A 318 21.72 -13.49 2.72
C GLY A 318 22.21 -12.06 2.95
N GLU A 319 23.53 -11.85 3.00
CA GLU A 319 24.09 -10.50 3.23
C GLU A 319 23.78 -9.57 2.04
N PRO A 320 23.06 -8.44 2.23
CA PRO A 320 22.63 -7.60 1.11
C PRO A 320 23.78 -6.93 0.37
N SER A 321 23.55 -6.59 -0.90
CA SER A 321 24.53 -5.84 -1.70
C SER A 321 24.77 -4.44 -1.14
N GLU A 322 25.99 -3.92 -1.29
CA GLU A 322 26.36 -2.59 -0.81
C GLU A 322 25.46 -1.47 -1.34
N GLU A 323 24.97 -1.60 -2.58
CA GLU A 323 24.02 -0.63 -3.14
C GLU A 323 22.67 -0.66 -2.39
N PHE A 324 22.20 -1.84 -1.96
CA PHE A 324 20.98 -1.96 -1.16
C PHE A 324 21.19 -1.36 0.25
N LYS A 325 22.32 -1.66 0.90
CA LYS A 325 22.68 -1.08 2.21
C LYS A 325 22.73 0.45 2.15
N GLN A 326 23.43 1.02 1.17
CA GLN A 326 23.49 2.47 0.95
C GLN A 326 22.11 3.08 0.72
N ARG A 327 21.23 2.45 -0.08
CA ARG A 327 19.85 2.91 -0.27
C ARG A 327 19.04 2.84 1.03
N SER A 328 19.15 1.78 1.82
CA SER A 328 18.49 1.66 3.13
C SER A 328 18.97 2.73 4.12
N TRP A 329 20.29 2.99 4.19
CA TRP A 329 20.85 4.05 5.01
C TRP A 329 20.37 5.44 4.57
N ASN A 330 20.40 5.74 3.26
CA ASN A 330 19.91 7.01 2.73
C ASN A 330 18.42 7.24 3.02
N ARG A 331 17.59 6.18 2.97
CA ARG A 331 16.18 6.22 3.37
C ARG A 331 16.01 6.48 4.88
N LEU A 332 16.76 5.78 5.72
CA LEU A 332 16.74 5.97 7.18
C LEU A 332 17.20 7.38 7.59
N LEU A 333 18.21 7.91 6.91
CA LEU A 333 18.71 9.27 7.08
C LEU A 333 17.65 10.31 6.69
N ALA A 334 16.96 10.12 5.56
CA ALA A 334 15.87 10.99 5.13
C ALA A 334 14.65 10.92 6.08
N GLU A 335 14.30 9.75 6.61
CA GLU A 335 13.25 9.58 7.62
C GLU A 335 13.61 10.25 8.96
N LYS A 336 14.89 10.20 9.36
CA LYS A 336 15.41 10.98 10.49
C LYS A 336 15.34 12.48 10.24
N GLN A 337 15.85 12.96 9.11
CA GLN A 337 15.83 14.38 8.77
C GLN A 337 14.38 14.89 8.74
N SER A 338 13.45 14.16 8.14
CA SER A 338 12.03 14.52 8.10
C SER A 338 11.40 14.65 9.51
N LYS A 339 11.81 13.83 10.49
CA LYS A 339 11.39 13.96 11.89
C LYS A 339 12.02 15.19 12.56
N VAL A 340 13.31 15.40 12.38
CA VAL A 340 14.04 16.56 12.94
C VAL A 340 13.48 17.87 12.38
N ASP A 341 13.25 17.94 11.06
CA ASP A 341 12.57 19.02 10.36
C ASP A 341 11.18 19.29 10.94
N ALA A 342 10.38 18.24 11.19
CA ALA A 342 9.03 18.36 11.71
C ALA A 342 9.02 18.84 13.17
N GLU A 343 9.93 18.34 14.00
CA GLU A 343 10.12 18.82 15.37
C GLU A 343 10.62 20.27 15.42
N TRP A 344 11.57 20.64 14.57
CA TRP A 344 12.08 22.01 14.46
C TRP A 344 10.97 22.97 14.00
N LYS A 345 10.21 22.61 12.95
CA LYS A 345 9.02 23.37 12.50
C LYS A 345 7.97 23.47 13.61
N ALA A 346 7.72 22.40 14.36
CA ALA A 346 6.77 22.39 15.47
C ALA A 346 7.23 23.29 16.64
N LYS A 347 8.53 23.26 16.99
CA LYS A 347 9.14 24.12 18.02
C LYS A 347 9.09 25.60 17.60
N LYS A 348 9.52 25.94 16.39
CA LYS A 348 9.49 27.30 15.83
C LYS A 348 8.07 27.86 15.76
N ALA A 349 7.11 27.07 15.27
CA ALA A 349 5.69 27.44 15.26
C ALA A 349 5.05 27.45 16.67
N ALA A 350 5.62 26.79 17.68
CA ALA A 350 5.16 26.89 19.07
C ALA A 350 5.70 28.14 19.76
N ALA A 351 6.97 28.47 19.55
CA ALA A 351 7.60 29.71 20.03
C ALA A 351 6.89 30.95 19.46
N GLN A 352 6.63 30.97 18.15
CA GLN A 352 5.86 32.05 17.52
C GLN A 352 4.47 32.21 18.15
N ARG A 353 3.69 31.12 18.28
CA ARG A 353 2.35 31.17 18.92
C ARG A 353 2.40 31.58 20.40
N GLN A 354 3.48 31.30 21.11
CA GLN A 354 3.68 31.81 22.48
C GLN A 354 3.93 33.32 22.49
N ARG A 355 4.75 33.84 21.56
CA ARG A 355 4.99 35.29 21.41
C ARG A 355 3.71 36.04 21.05
N GLU A 356 2.97 35.58 20.04
CA GLU A 356 1.66 36.12 19.64
C GLU A 356 0.67 36.16 20.83
N LEU A 357 0.61 35.09 21.63
CA LEU A 357 -0.26 35.02 22.81
C LEU A 357 0.22 35.94 23.96
N GLN A 358 1.52 36.14 24.13
CA GLN A 358 2.05 37.10 25.12
C GLN A 358 1.76 38.55 24.71
N GLU A 359 1.92 38.90 23.43
CA GLU A 359 1.53 40.21 22.90
C GLU A 359 0.04 40.49 23.10
N LEU A 360 -0.83 39.53 22.75
CA LEU A 360 -2.27 39.66 22.93
C LEU A 360 -2.63 39.86 24.41
N ARG A 361 -1.91 39.20 25.34
CA ARG A 361 -2.07 39.43 26.79
C ARG A 361 -1.62 40.83 27.22
N LYS A 362 -0.44 41.31 26.77
CA LYS A 362 0.04 42.68 27.05
C LYS A 362 -0.97 43.72 26.56
N LYS A 363 -1.39 43.62 25.29
CA LYS A 363 -2.36 44.51 24.63
C LYS A 363 -3.74 44.47 25.33
N ALA A 364 -4.19 43.31 25.80
CA ALA A 364 -5.44 43.18 26.56
C ALA A 364 -5.35 43.76 27.98
N GLU A 365 -4.22 43.61 28.67
CA GLU A 365 -4.02 44.20 30.01
C GLU A 365 -3.96 45.74 29.94
N GLU A 366 -3.28 46.29 28.93
CA GLU A 366 -3.23 47.72 28.67
C GLU A 366 -4.63 48.30 28.39
N GLN A 367 -5.43 47.65 27.53
CA GLN A 367 -6.82 48.03 27.30
C GLN A 367 -7.67 47.94 28.59
N ARG A 368 -7.41 46.96 29.46
CA ARG A 368 -8.09 46.85 30.76
C ARG A 368 -7.70 48.00 31.70
N LYS A 369 -6.42 48.37 31.74
CA LYS A 369 -5.91 49.53 32.51
C LYS A 369 -6.54 50.84 32.03
N LYS A 370 -6.53 51.11 30.72
CA LYS A 370 -7.17 52.29 30.11
C LYS A 370 -8.67 52.36 30.42
N LYS A 371 -9.41 51.24 30.29
CA LYS A 371 -10.83 51.18 30.66
C LYS A 371 -11.09 51.43 32.14
N LEU A 372 -10.24 50.89 33.03
CA LEU A 372 -10.35 51.10 34.48
C LEU A 372 -10.09 52.56 34.88
N GLU A 373 -9.12 53.20 34.23
CA GLU A 373 -8.83 54.62 34.41
C GLU A 373 -9.96 55.51 33.87
N GLU A 374 -10.53 55.19 32.70
CA GLU A 374 -11.74 55.85 32.18
C GLU A 374 -12.92 55.73 33.15
N THR A 375 -13.19 54.54 33.71
CA THR A 375 -14.27 54.39 34.70
C THR A 375 -13.99 55.19 35.96
N ARG A 376 -12.74 55.21 36.45
CA ARG A 376 -12.39 56.01 37.64
C ARG A 376 -12.57 57.51 37.39
N LYS A 377 -12.15 58.01 36.22
CA LYS A 377 -12.38 59.41 35.82
C LYS A 377 -13.88 59.75 35.73
N LYS A 378 -14.68 58.87 35.14
CA LYS A 378 -16.15 59.03 35.07
C LYS A 378 -16.83 58.98 36.45
N GLU A 379 -16.31 58.16 37.38
CA GLU A 379 -16.77 58.16 38.78
C GLU A 379 -16.34 59.41 39.56
N GLU A 380 -15.15 59.96 39.31
CA GLU A 380 -14.71 61.24 39.88
C GLU A 380 -15.49 62.43 39.30
N GLU A 381 -15.83 62.41 38.01
CA GLU A 381 -16.69 63.40 37.36
C GLU A 381 -18.14 63.33 37.88
N ALA A 382 -18.70 62.11 38.03
CA ALA A 382 -20.03 61.93 38.63
C ALA A 382 -20.09 62.46 40.08
N LYS A 383 -19.09 62.13 40.91
CA LYS A 383 -18.99 62.65 42.29
C LYS A 383 -18.80 64.17 42.36
N LYS A 384 -18.25 64.79 41.33
CA LYS A 384 -18.18 66.27 41.20
C LYS A 384 -19.48 66.87 40.66
N ALA A 385 -20.27 66.12 39.89
CA ALA A 385 -21.58 66.57 39.38
C ALA A 385 -22.70 66.49 40.43
N GLU A 386 -22.65 65.52 41.35
CA GLU A 386 -23.61 65.39 42.46
C GLU A 386 -23.27 66.30 43.66
N GLY A 387 -22.08 66.91 43.69
CA GLY A 387 -21.59 67.75 44.80
C GLY A 387 -22.01 69.23 44.72
N ALA A 388 -23.31 69.52 44.61
CA ALA A 388 -23.79 70.89 44.35
C ALA A 388 -25.03 71.37 45.15
N GLU A 389 -25.40 70.75 46.28
CA GLU A 389 -26.33 71.37 47.26
C GLU A 389 -26.22 70.77 48.68
N GLY A 390 -25.94 71.61 49.70
CA GLY A 390 -26.24 71.34 51.14
C GLY A 390 -25.13 70.78 52.07
N ASP A 391 -24.87 71.51 53.16
CA ASP A 391 -23.98 71.18 54.32
C ASP A 391 -24.13 69.74 54.89
N ALA A 392 -23.09 68.99 55.32
CA ALA A 392 -21.97 69.27 56.28
C ALA A 392 -22.39 69.15 57.78
N PRO A 393 -21.49 68.81 58.76
CA PRO A 393 -20.02 68.88 58.71
C PRO A 393 -19.19 67.70 59.31
N MET A 394 -17.86 67.77 59.10
CA MET A 394 -16.73 67.09 59.80
C MET A 394 -16.58 65.55 59.60
N GLU A 395 -15.37 64.97 59.65
CA GLU A 395 -14.05 65.49 60.06
C GLU A 395 -12.85 64.99 59.20
N GLU A 396 -11.97 65.94 58.86
CA GLU A 396 -10.54 65.93 58.46
C GLU A 396 -9.81 64.89 57.54
N ALA A 397 -8.82 65.46 56.82
CA ALA A 397 -7.59 64.92 56.22
C ALA A 397 -7.64 63.95 55.00
N LYS A 398 -6.71 63.99 54.03
CA LYS A 398 -5.91 65.06 53.35
C LYS A 398 -5.10 64.39 52.21
N GLU A 399 -4.56 65.20 51.30
CA GLU A 399 -3.34 65.06 50.44
C GLU A 399 -2.48 63.76 50.53
N GLU A 400 -1.81 63.24 49.50
CA GLU A 400 -1.65 63.62 48.06
C GLU A 400 -1.39 62.31 47.24
N GLU A 401 -0.86 62.20 46.01
CA GLU A 401 -0.08 63.04 45.08
C GLU A 401 -0.48 62.67 43.62
N VAL A 402 -0.28 63.56 42.63
CA VAL A 402 -0.29 63.17 41.21
C VAL A 402 1.14 63.05 40.67
N LYS A 403 1.52 61.85 40.22
CA LYS A 403 2.66 61.67 39.31
C LYS A 403 2.25 61.09 37.97
N GLU A 404 2.36 61.91 36.94
CA GLU A 404 2.57 61.43 35.57
C GLU A 404 3.99 60.84 35.48
N GLU A 405 4.11 59.52 35.32
CA GLU A 405 5.31 58.97 34.65
C GLU A 405 5.00 58.77 33.18
N LYS A 406 5.56 59.66 32.34
CA LYS A 406 5.68 59.42 30.91
C LYS A 406 6.69 58.29 30.67
N LEU A 407 6.19 57.07 30.52
CA LEU A 407 6.95 56.00 29.87
C LEU A 407 6.93 56.23 28.36
N ASP A 408 7.86 57.06 27.91
CA ASP A 408 8.07 57.39 26.50
C ASP A 408 9.13 56.45 25.88
N VAL A 409 8.86 56.01 24.65
CA VAL A 409 9.73 55.26 23.72
C VAL A 409 10.54 54.06 24.27
N LYS A 410 10.10 52.83 23.93
CA LYS A 410 10.79 52.00 22.93
C LYS A 410 10.03 50.70 22.60
N GLU A 411 9.37 50.70 21.44
CA GLU A 411 9.26 49.48 20.64
C GLU A 411 10.58 49.28 19.91
N GLU A 412 11.56 48.67 20.58
CA GLU A 412 12.58 47.93 19.85
C GLU A 412 11.98 46.57 19.50
N GLU A 413 11.70 46.36 18.20
CA GLU A 413 11.55 45.02 17.63
C GLU A 413 12.92 44.30 17.66
N GLU A 414 13.45 44.07 18.87
CA GLU A 414 14.30 42.90 19.04
C GLU A 414 13.43 41.69 18.71
N LYS A 415 13.64 41.16 17.50
CA LYS A 415 13.39 39.76 17.22
C LYS A 415 14.28 38.97 18.16
N GLU A 416 13.79 38.70 19.37
CA GLU A 416 14.36 37.68 20.23
C GLU A 416 14.61 36.46 19.34
N ASP A 417 15.85 35.99 19.27
CA ASP A 417 16.14 34.73 18.60
C ASP A 417 15.26 33.65 19.25
N ASP A 418 14.70 32.73 18.46
CA ASP A 418 14.04 31.55 19.03
C ASP A 418 15.05 30.51 19.51
N GLY A 419 16.34 30.72 19.21
CA GLY A 419 17.45 29.83 19.56
C GLY A 419 17.47 28.55 18.73
N LEU A 420 16.62 28.47 17.70
CA LEU A 420 16.49 27.32 16.79
C LEU A 420 17.18 27.59 15.44
N GLY A 421 17.61 28.84 15.18
CA GLY A 421 18.27 29.25 13.94
C GLY A 421 17.34 29.22 12.71
N ASP A 422 17.91 29.44 11.51
CA ASP A 422 17.16 29.49 10.25
C ASP A 422 17.09 28.15 9.49
N GLU A 423 18.07 27.25 9.70
CA GLU A 423 18.06 25.88 9.14
C GLU A 423 17.70 24.84 10.21
N PRO A 424 16.93 23.77 9.89
CA PRO A 424 16.77 22.64 10.79
C PRO A 424 18.10 21.89 10.97
N PRO A 425 18.38 21.34 12.17
CA PRO A 425 19.63 20.62 12.40
C PRO A 425 19.73 19.37 11.51
N LYS A 426 20.95 19.09 11.04
CA LYS A 426 21.22 17.96 10.14
C LYS A 426 21.28 16.66 10.93
N ALA A 427 20.51 15.66 10.50
CA ALA A 427 20.52 14.34 11.08
C ALA A 427 21.74 13.53 10.62
N GLU A 428 22.21 12.62 11.47
CA GLU A 428 23.27 11.66 11.12
C GLU A 428 22.87 10.23 11.54
N LEU A 429 23.59 9.23 10.99
CA LEU A 429 23.44 7.82 11.32
C LEU A 429 24.58 7.32 12.20
N THR A 430 24.24 6.72 13.34
CA THR A 430 25.22 6.07 14.24
C THR A 430 25.75 4.77 13.61
N GLU A 431 26.85 4.24 14.14
CA GLU A 431 27.37 2.94 13.69
C GLU A 431 26.41 1.78 13.97
N GLU A 432 25.60 1.87 15.03
CA GLU A 432 24.59 0.86 15.36
C GLU A 432 23.40 0.87 14.39
N GLU A 433 23.06 2.04 13.86
CA GLU A 433 22.02 2.19 12.83
C GLU A 433 22.55 1.72 11.47
N LYS A 434 23.82 1.95 11.15
CA LYS A 434 24.47 1.41 9.94
C LYS A 434 24.47 -0.13 9.94
N LYS A 435 24.55 -0.77 11.11
CA LYS A 435 24.39 -2.24 11.27
C LYS A 435 22.95 -2.75 11.03
N LYS A 436 21.95 -1.87 10.88
CA LYS A 436 20.53 -2.22 10.65
C LYS A 436 20.10 -1.83 9.23
N TYR A 437 20.50 -2.63 8.24
CA TYR A 437 20.19 -2.39 6.82
C TYR A 437 18.78 -2.85 6.39
N PHE A 438 18.11 -3.69 7.20
CA PHE A 438 16.67 -3.98 7.07
C PHE A 438 15.87 -3.05 7.98
N ARG A 439 14.69 -2.61 7.50
CA ARG A 439 13.90 -1.54 8.12
C ARG A 439 12.47 -2.02 8.32
N ASN A 440 11.98 -1.99 9.56
CA ASN A 440 10.58 -2.32 9.85
C ASN A 440 9.66 -1.21 9.31
N ARG A 441 8.91 -1.49 8.23
CA ARG A 441 7.96 -0.54 7.63
C ARG A 441 6.74 -0.36 8.53
N GLN A 442 6.71 0.75 9.26
CA GLN A 442 5.47 1.38 9.75
C GLN A 442 4.57 0.50 10.65
N GLY A 443 5.06 -0.65 11.15
CA GLY A 443 4.27 -1.62 11.91
C GLY A 443 3.37 -2.53 11.05
N ILE A 444 3.51 -2.52 9.71
CA ILE A 444 2.79 -3.43 8.81
C ILE A 444 3.80 -4.49 8.32
N PRO A 445 3.66 -5.76 8.74
CA PRO A 445 4.59 -6.81 8.35
C PRO A 445 4.39 -7.21 6.89
N ASP A 446 5.40 -7.84 6.29
CA ASP A 446 5.30 -8.38 4.93
C ASP A 446 4.31 -9.53 4.83
N LEU A 447 4.27 -10.40 5.85
CA LEU A 447 3.27 -11.47 6.00
C LEU A 447 2.43 -11.28 7.26
N ALA A 448 1.12 -11.53 7.15
CA ALA A 448 0.25 -11.64 8.31
C ALA A 448 0.77 -12.75 9.26
N PRO A 449 0.83 -12.53 10.59
CA PRO A 449 1.40 -13.52 11.52
C PRO A 449 0.73 -14.91 11.46
N THR A 450 -0.57 -14.98 11.16
CA THR A 450 -1.31 -16.22 10.90
C THR A 450 -0.83 -16.94 9.64
N THR A 451 -0.58 -16.22 8.55
CA THR A 451 0.00 -16.74 7.30
C THR A 451 1.42 -17.23 7.50
N LEU A 452 2.26 -16.45 8.19
CA LEU A 452 3.62 -16.87 8.55
C LEU A 452 3.59 -18.18 9.36
N ARG A 453 2.82 -18.23 10.45
CA ARG A 453 2.62 -19.44 11.27
C ARG A 453 2.26 -20.68 10.46
N LYS A 454 1.28 -20.55 9.58
CA LYS A 454 0.75 -21.66 8.78
C LYS A 454 1.75 -22.21 7.77
N PHE A 455 2.61 -21.36 7.19
CA PHE A 455 3.44 -21.72 6.03
C PHE A 455 4.95 -21.76 6.29
N LEU A 456 5.44 -21.28 7.45
CA LEU A 456 6.86 -21.25 7.82
C LEU A 456 7.60 -22.59 7.68
N GLN A 457 6.89 -23.72 7.83
CA GLN A 457 7.49 -25.05 7.67
C GLN A 457 7.68 -25.48 6.21
N GLN A 458 7.01 -24.82 5.26
CA GLN A 458 7.04 -25.10 3.82
C GLN A 458 7.96 -24.15 3.05
N PHE A 459 8.54 -23.14 3.72
CA PHE A 459 9.41 -22.16 3.09
C PHE A 459 10.70 -22.82 2.57
N SER A 460 10.98 -22.61 1.29
CA SER A 460 12.02 -23.30 0.54
C SER A 460 12.60 -22.39 -0.55
N LEU A 461 13.86 -22.62 -0.91
CA LEU A 461 14.45 -22.03 -2.12
C LEU A 461 13.99 -22.79 -3.38
N PRO A 462 13.95 -22.12 -4.54
CA PRO A 462 13.63 -22.74 -5.82
C PRO A 462 14.70 -23.77 -6.21
N GLU A 463 14.27 -24.92 -6.69
CA GLU A 463 15.16 -26.00 -7.15
C GLU A 463 15.03 -26.21 -8.67
N LYS A 464 16.13 -26.55 -9.37
CA LYS A 464 16.10 -26.75 -10.84
C LYS A 464 15.07 -27.79 -11.30
N ALA A 465 14.76 -28.77 -10.44
CA ALA A 465 13.74 -29.79 -10.67
C ALA A 465 12.29 -29.24 -10.75
N GLU A 466 12.04 -27.98 -10.38
CA GLU A 466 10.72 -27.34 -10.51
C GLU A 466 10.41 -26.92 -11.96
N GLY A 467 11.41 -26.78 -12.84
CA GLY A 467 11.21 -26.34 -14.24
C GLY A 467 11.49 -24.86 -14.52
N TRP A 468 12.35 -24.22 -13.70
CA TRP A 468 12.90 -22.88 -13.96
C TRP A 468 13.83 -22.87 -15.18
N ASP A 469 13.67 -21.89 -16.07
CA ASP A 469 14.64 -21.63 -17.16
C ASP A 469 15.96 -21.09 -16.60
N GLU A 470 15.89 -20.30 -15.51
CA GLU A 470 17.06 -19.76 -14.80
C GLU A 470 16.78 -19.58 -13.31
N ILE A 471 17.80 -19.78 -12.46
CA ILE A 471 17.76 -19.44 -11.03
C ILE A 471 18.95 -18.52 -10.76
N LYS A 472 18.65 -17.27 -10.42
CA LYS A 472 19.60 -16.19 -10.13
C LYS A 472 19.63 -15.92 -8.62
N TYR A 473 20.71 -15.30 -8.14
CA TYR A 473 20.87 -14.85 -6.75
C TYR A 473 21.27 -13.37 -6.76
N ALA A 474 20.59 -12.54 -5.98
CA ALA A 474 20.71 -11.07 -6.02
C ALA A 474 21.69 -10.49 -5.00
N TRP A 475 21.92 -11.21 -3.91
CA TRP A 475 22.70 -10.77 -2.74
C TRP A 475 23.86 -11.74 -2.48
N ASP A 476 23.52 -12.94 -2.02
CA ASP A 476 24.48 -13.94 -1.54
C ASP A 476 24.50 -15.18 -2.44
N GLN A 477 25.50 -16.05 -2.28
CA GLN A 477 25.64 -17.25 -3.12
C GLN A 477 24.67 -18.37 -2.74
N ALA A 478 24.40 -19.29 -3.68
CA ALA A 478 23.37 -20.32 -3.55
C ALA A 478 23.45 -21.18 -2.26
N HIS A 479 24.67 -21.46 -1.78
CA HIS A 479 24.88 -22.15 -0.51
C HIS A 479 24.55 -21.25 0.69
N SER A 480 25.08 -20.02 0.70
CA SER A 480 24.83 -19.01 1.73
C SER A 480 23.35 -18.73 1.91
N SER A 481 22.61 -18.45 0.82
CA SER A 481 21.16 -18.19 0.88
C SER A 481 20.38 -19.40 1.41
N ARG A 482 20.80 -20.64 1.09
CA ARG A 482 20.14 -21.86 1.61
C ARG A 482 20.35 -22.01 3.11
N ASP A 483 21.55 -21.72 3.61
CA ASP A 483 21.85 -21.76 5.05
C ASP A 483 21.30 -20.56 5.81
N TYR A 484 21.19 -19.39 5.18
CA TYR A 484 20.49 -18.23 5.73
C TYR A 484 19.01 -18.56 5.94
N LEU A 485 18.31 -19.07 4.92
CA LEU A 485 16.90 -19.47 5.05
C LEU A 485 16.71 -20.55 6.12
N ARG A 486 17.61 -21.54 6.21
CA ARG A 486 17.59 -22.56 7.27
C ARG A 486 17.67 -21.93 8.67
N LYS A 487 18.64 -21.04 8.90
CA LYS A 487 18.82 -20.35 10.19
C LYS A 487 17.61 -19.48 10.51
N TRP A 488 17.13 -18.71 9.53
CA TRP A 488 15.96 -17.85 9.67
C TRP A 488 14.69 -18.64 10.03
N VAL A 489 14.42 -19.76 9.32
CA VAL A 489 13.28 -20.64 9.63
C VAL A 489 13.40 -21.27 11.01
N VAL A 490 14.61 -21.61 11.48
CA VAL A 490 14.82 -22.12 12.83
C VAL A 490 14.57 -21.03 13.88
N GLU A 491 15.06 -19.80 13.69
CA GLU A 491 14.87 -18.74 14.68
C GLU A 491 13.42 -18.23 14.71
N ALA A 492 12.79 -18.07 13.54
CA ALA A 492 11.37 -17.77 13.42
C ALA A 492 10.52 -18.84 14.14
N LYS A 493 10.87 -20.13 14.05
CA LYS A 493 10.18 -21.20 14.80
C LYS A 493 10.33 -21.11 16.32
N ARG A 494 11.34 -20.40 16.84
CA ARG A 494 11.57 -20.21 18.28
C ARG A 494 10.81 -19.00 18.84
N THR A 495 10.57 -17.99 18.02
CA THR A 495 9.85 -16.75 18.39
C THR A 495 8.36 -16.79 18.05
N THR A 496 7.95 -17.69 17.15
CA THR A 496 6.57 -17.80 16.67
C THR A 496 5.69 -18.65 17.61
N LEU A 497 4.62 -18.05 18.15
CA LEU A 497 3.61 -18.75 18.94
C LEU A 497 2.90 -19.85 18.12
N ILE A 498 2.83 -21.07 18.65
CA ILE A 498 1.99 -22.15 18.10
C ILE A 498 0.59 -22.05 18.72
N GLU A 499 -0.41 -21.83 17.88
CA GLU A 499 -1.83 -21.94 18.22
C GLU A 499 -2.32 -23.36 17.85
N ASP A 500 -3.26 -23.90 18.64
CA ASP A 500 -3.93 -25.20 18.44
C ASP A 500 -3.01 -26.37 18.03
N PRO A 501 -1.99 -26.72 18.85
CA PRO A 501 -1.02 -27.77 18.53
C PRO A 501 -1.71 -29.14 18.34
N GLN A 502 -1.69 -29.62 17.10
CA GLN A 502 -2.30 -30.91 16.75
C GLN A 502 -1.45 -32.08 17.27
N PRO A 503 -2.05 -33.09 17.94
CA PRO A 503 -1.32 -34.27 18.36
C PRO A 503 -0.66 -35.01 17.19
N SER A 504 0.63 -35.32 17.32
CA SER A 504 1.34 -36.12 16.30
C SER A 504 0.79 -37.54 16.26
N GLN A 505 0.92 -38.22 15.12
CA GLN A 505 0.44 -39.61 15.02
C GLN A 505 1.12 -40.56 16.02
N ILE A 506 2.36 -40.27 16.44
CA ILE A 506 3.05 -40.97 17.53
C ILE A 506 2.35 -40.74 18.87
N PHE A 507 1.92 -39.51 19.18
CA PHE A 507 1.09 -39.24 20.35
C PHE A 507 -0.23 -40.00 20.26
N THR A 508 -0.97 -39.89 19.15
CA THR A 508 -2.29 -40.52 18.98
C THR A 508 -2.21 -42.05 19.14
N THR A 509 -1.20 -42.70 18.56
CA THR A 509 -0.98 -44.15 18.75
C THR A 509 -0.64 -44.50 20.20
N LYS A 510 0.23 -43.74 20.88
CA LYS A 510 0.56 -43.98 22.30
C LYS A 510 -0.63 -43.72 23.22
N PHE A 511 -1.41 -42.69 22.97
CA PHE A 511 -2.59 -42.32 23.76
C PHE A 511 -3.70 -43.38 23.62
N LEU A 512 -3.98 -43.86 22.40
CA LEU A 512 -4.92 -44.96 22.20
C LEU A 512 -4.46 -46.28 22.85
N ALA A 513 -3.15 -46.56 22.83
CA ALA A 513 -2.58 -47.72 23.52
C ALA A 513 -2.73 -47.58 25.06
N TRP A 514 -2.43 -46.40 25.62
CA TRP A 514 -2.64 -46.09 27.02
C TRP A 514 -4.12 -46.20 27.43
N GLN A 515 -5.05 -45.68 26.62
CA GLN A 515 -6.49 -45.76 26.92
C GLN A 515 -6.96 -47.21 26.96
N LYS A 516 -6.46 -48.08 26.06
CA LYS A 516 -6.74 -49.51 26.11
C LYS A 516 -6.19 -50.16 27.39
N GLN A 517 -4.99 -49.77 27.82
CA GLN A 517 -4.35 -50.27 29.04
C GLN A 517 -5.09 -49.80 30.31
N GLN A 518 -5.54 -48.54 30.37
CA GLN A 518 -6.36 -48.03 31.47
C GLN A 518 -7.69 -48.79 31.57
N MET A 519 -8.37 -49.03 30.43
CA MET A 519 -9.62 -49.81 30.42
C MET A 519 -9.42 -51.26 30.86
N ASP A 520 -8.31 -51.91 30.48
CA ASP A 520 -7.95 -53.25 30.95
C ASP A 520 -7.70 -53.28 32.47
N TYR A 521 -6.99 -52.28 33.00
CA TYR A 521 -6.78 -52.14 34.44
C TYR A 521 -8.08 -51.87 35.20
N GLN A 522 -8.94 -50.98 34.72
CA GLN A 522 -10.27 -50.75 35.30
C GLN A 522 -11.15 -52.02 35.27
N GLN A 523 -11.06 -52.83 34.21
CA GLN A 523 -11.75 -54.12 34.15
C GLN A 523 -11.20 -55.11 35.20
N LYS A 524 -9.88 -55.23 35.32
CA LYS A 524 -9.23 -56.06 36.36
C LYS A 524 -9.56 -55.57 37.77
N GLN A 525 -9.62 -54.27 38.00
CA GLN A 525 -10.03 -53.69 39.27
C GLN A 525 -11.48 -54.02 39.61
N ASN A 526 -12.39 -53.95 38.64
CA ASN A 526 -13.80 -54.34 38.83
C ASN A 526 -13.93 -55.85 39.11
N LEU A 527 -13.14 -56.69 38.44
CA LEU A 527 -13.06 -58.13 38.73
C LEU A 527 -12.49 -58.42 40.13
N TRP A 528 -11.53 -57.62 40.61
CA TRP A 528 -11.02 -57.70 41.98
C TRP A 528 -12.08 -57.26 43.00
N LYS A 529 -12.68 -56.07 42.83
CA LYS A 529 -13.74 -55.52 43.69
C LYS A 529 -15.01 -56.40 43.70
N ALA A 530 -15.18 -57.32 42.73
CA ALA A 530 -16.25 -58.32 42.67
C ALA A 530 -15.93 -59.67 43.37
N LYS A 531 -14.67 -59.93 43.78
CA LYS A 531 -14.33 -61.10 44.62
C LYS A 531 -15.00 -60.95 46.01
N PRO A 532 -15.46 -62.04 46.66
CA PRO A 532 -15.95 -61.95 48.03
C PRO A 532 -14.83 -61.48 48.96
N LYS A 533 -15.11 -60.48 49.80
CA LYS A 533 -14.13 -59.98 50.78
C LYS A 533 -13.71 -61.10 51.73
N LYS A 534 -12.43 -61.49 51.67
CA LYS A 534 -11.74 -62.10 52.81
C LYS A 534 -11.62 -61.04 53.91
N GLU A 535 -11.51 -61.46 55.17
CA GLU A 535 -11.06 -60.56 56.23
C GLU A 535 -9.58 -60.23 55.99
N GLU A 536 -9.25 -58.93 55.99
CA GLU A 536 -7.85 -58.48 55.86
C GLU A 536 -7.17 -58.61 57.22
N ASP A 537 -6.09 -59.39 57.27
CA ASP A 537 -5.30 -59.55 58.49
C ASP A 537 -4.30 -58.40 58.67
N ALA A 538 -3.82 -58.22 59.91
CA ALA A 538 -2.87 -57.14 60.19
C ALA A 538 -1.54 -57.28 59.42
N ALA A 539 -1.20 -58.49 58.96
CA ALA A 539 0.01 -58.74 58.18
C ALA A 539 -0.12 -58.25 56.73
N SER A 540 -1.21 -58.55 56.02
CA SER A 540 -1.45 -58.07 54.64
C SER A 540 -1.57 -56.55 54.58
N VAL A 541 -2.25 -55.92 55.55
CA VAL A 541 -2.33 -54.45 55.65
C VAL A 541 -0.94 -53.83 55.88
N ALA A 542 -0.13 -54.41 56.78
CA ALA A 542 1.23 -53.95 57.01
C ALA A 542 2.17 -54.20 55.82
N ALA A 543 1.96 -55.27 55.05
CA ALA A 543 2.72 -55.55 53.83
C ALA A 543 2.44 -54.51 52.73
N ARG A 544 1.16 -54.22 52.44
CA ARG A 544 0.79 -53.16 51.47
C ARG A 544 1.36 -51.80 51.87
N ALA A 545 1.34 -51.46 53.16
CA ALA A 545 1.84 -50.18 53.68
C ALA A 545 3.37 -50.01 53.57
N ASN A 546 4.13 -51.08 53.35
CA ASN A 546 5.58 -51.07 53.18
C ASN A 546 6.03 -51.53 51.78
N LEU A 547 5.10 -51.62 50.82
CA LEU A 547 5.39 -52.05 49.45
C LEU A 547 6.16 -50.95 48.68
N ASP A 548 7.37 -51.26 48.23
CA ASP A 548 8.09 -50.41 47.28
C ASP A 548 7.45 -50.54 45.88
N ILE A 549 6.65 -49.54 45.52
CA ILE A 549 5.96 -49.46 44.23
C ILE A 549 6.90 -49.41 43.01
N PHE A 550 8.19 -49.08 43.21
CA PHE A 550 9.19 -49.09 42.14
C PHE A 550 9.87 -50.47 41.96
N ALA A 551 9.66 -51.40 42.90
CA ALA A 551 10.12 -52.79 42.84
C ALA A 551 9.04 -53.78 42.36
N VAL A 552 7.83 -53.31 42.03
CA VAL A 552 6.72 -54.14 41.53
C VAL A 552 6.96 -54.51 40.06
N GLU A 553 7.20 -55.80 39.79
CA GLU A 553 7.42 -56.31 38.42
C GLU A 553 6.13 -56.42 37.58
N ASP A 554 4.99 -56.78 38.19
CA ASP A 554 3.68 -56.73 37.54
C ASP A 554 2.65 -55.97 38.39
N VAL A 555 2.21 -54.81 37.88
CA VAL A 555 1.17 -53.98 38.53
C VAL A 555 -0.23 -54.62 38.53
N ASN A 556 -0.42 -55.74 37.83
CA ASN A 556 -1.67 -56.51 37.81
C ASN A 556 -1.75 -57.56 38.94
N ASP A 557 -0.63 -57.94 39.55
CA ASP A 557 -0.56 -58.92 40.64
C ASP A 557 0.62 -58.62 41.59
N ILE A 558 0.33 -57.90 42.68
CA ILE A 558 1.28 -57.64 43.78
C ILE A 558 1.27 -58.77 44.84
N GLY A 559 0.57 -59.87 44.57
CA GLY A 559 0.33 -60.99 45.50
C GLY A 559 -1.14 -61.41 45.50
N ASP A 560 -1.40 -62.72 45.58
CA ASP A 560 -2.74 -63.34 45.63
C ASP A 560 -3.72 -62.90 44.50
N GLY A 561 -3.20 -62.37 43.38
CA GLY A 561 -4.02 -61.85 42.29
C GLY A 561 -4.68 -60.50 42.62
N GLU A 562 -4.07 -59.69 43.50
CA GLU A 562 -4.42 -58.30 43.78
C GLU A 562 -3.65 -57.35 42.83
N PRO A 563 -4.31 -56.48 42.04
CA PRO A 563 -3.61 -55.46 41.29
C PRO A 563 -3.16 -54.29 42.19
N LEU A 564 -2.03 -53.65 41.87
CA LEU A 564 -1.51 -52.49 42.61
C LEU A 564 -2.55 -51.33 42.69
N TYR A 565 -3.39 -51.21 41.67
CA TYR A 565 -4.49 -50.23 41.58
C TYR A 565 -5.83 -50.73 42.17
N ALA A 566 -5.84 -51.82 42.96
CA ALA A 566 -7.04 -52.43 43.54
C ALA A 566 -7.97 -51.41 44.23
N ASN A 567 -7.39 -50.46 44.97
CA ASN A 567 -8.11 -49.49 45.79
C ASN A 567 -8.23 -48.09 45.15
N PHE A 568 -7.92 -47.93 43.85
CA PHE A 568 -8.11 -46.65 43.15
C PHE A 568 -9.60 -46.27 43.10
N GLU A 569 -9.89 -45.02 43.40
CA GLU A 569 -11.22 -44.43 43.27
C GLU A 569 -11.31 -43.57 41.99
N PRO A 570 -12.49 -43.05 41.59
CA PRO A 570 -12.66 -42.33 40.33
C PRO A 570 -11.76 -41.08 40.18
N VAL A 571 -11.22 -40.55 41.28
CA VAL A 571 -10.24 -39.45 41.26
C VAL A 571 -8.85 -39.96 40.84
N ASP A 572 -8.42 -41.11 41.34
CA ASP A 572 -7.10 -41.69 41.03
C ASP A 572 -6.99 -42.14 39.56
N TRP A 573 -8.13 -42.45 38.94
CA TRP A 573 -8.23 -42.71 37.49
C TRP A 573 -8.37 -41.45 36.62
N ALA A 574 -8.50 -40.26 37.23
CA ALA A 574 -8.63 -38.98 36.54
C ALA A 574 -7.35 -38.10 36.61
N LEU A 575 -6.32 -38.59 37.29
CA LEU A 575 -4.96 -38.04 37.38
C LEU A 575 -4.03 -38.64 36.32
#